data_AF-A0A3C0QV84-F1
#
_entry.id   AF-A0A3C0QV84-F1
#
_cell.length_a   1.000
_cell.length_b   1.000
_cell.length_c   1.000
_cell.angle_alpha   90.00
_cell.angle_beta   90.00
_cell.angle_gamma   90.00
#
_symmetry.space_group_name_H-M   'P 1'
#
loop_
_entity.id
_entity.type
_entity.pdbx_description
1 polymer ?
#
loop_
_entity_poly.entity_id
_entity_poly.type
_entity_poly.pdbx_seq_one_letter_code
_entity_poly.pdbx_strand_id
1 'polypeptide(L)'
;MLSKIKLIVVFSMLLVFQCLSSQDVYSQARTPIDFQADNMRFDRNLAPDARRLIGNVQFMHRGTTMRSDSAHLFADQNRLIAFRNIFIKVNDTVSLYGDHLVYDGNTRIANLTGNVRLTDPQMVLTTNHMVYDLNRNTANFTGGGQIVNASNTLTSKWGFYFVNDKIFLFRDSVHLKNPDYEMHSDTLRYNTLTEVAYFYGPTTITSEENIIRCYNGWYDTRREIAHFGKDAVLEGPNQSITGDSLFYDRQLGFGRAVGNILITDTERNSFITGHLAKHFEKEGLSIVTQQAVLTVVSEGDSLFLHADTLRSINLEDQQRQFVFAYNNARFYRNDLQGLADSIAYNFQDSTIYLYHNPILWSGVHQLTAQRMEILTSDEAIVRANLFDAAFIASQVGDVGFNQIKGRNLTGYFKDNVIHRIDVQGNAETLYFVEEDDGSIMGMNKALAHRIIIWVDNGEISGIRFIESPEASLIPMEELTDEDRYLLNFHWHDDVRPRSKQDIFLQDEPSQDDTIRTD
;
A
#
# COMPACT_ATOMS: atom_id res chain seq x y z
N MET A 1 11.15 -43.48 80.75
CA MET A 1 12.62 -43.66 80.78
C MET A 1 13.25 -42.65 79.84
N LEU A 2 13.55 -41.47 80.39
CA LEU A 2 13.82 -40.21 79.71
C LEU A 2 15.32 -39.98 79.41
N SER A 3 16.10 -41.05 79.13
CA SER A 3 17.57 -40.91 79.01
C SER A 3 18.21 -41.69 77.86
N LYS A 4 17.49 -41.95 76.76
CA LYS A 4 18.07 -42.62 75.57
C LYS A 4 17.93 -41.85 74.24
N ILE A 5 17.42 -40.61 74.25
CA ILE A 5 17.14 -39.82 73.02
C ILE A 5 18.12 -38.64 72.82
N LYS A 6 19.15 -38.49 73.66
CA LYS A 6 20.18 -37.44 73.49
C LYS A 6 21.51 -37.91 72.87
N LEU A 7 21.68 -39.19 72.55
CA LEU A 7 22.92 -39.71 71.96
C LEU A 7 22.85 -40.05 70.47
N ILE A 8 21.68 -39.91 69.83
CA ILE A 8 21.49 -40.19 68.40
C ILE A 8 21.49 -38.90 67.55
N VAL A 9 21.26 -37.73 68.16
CA VAL A 9 21.22 -36.45 67.44
C VAL A 9 22.62 -35.83 67.28
N VAL A 10 23.59 -36.17 68.13
CA VAL A 10 24.99 -35.66 68.02
C VAL A 10 25.83 -36.49 67.05
N PHE A 11 25.48 -37.76 66.80
CA PHE A 11 26.16 -38.60 65.79
C PHE A 11 25.59 -38.41 64.37
N SER A 12 24.41 -37.82 64.24
CA SER A 12 23.80 -37.44 62.95
C SER A 12 24.30 -36.09 62.41
N MET A 13 24.97 -35.27 63.23
CA MET A 13 25.48 -33.95 62.83
C MET A 13 26.99 -33.95 62.52
N LEU A 14 27.70 -35.05 62.82
CA LEU A 14 29.12 -35.22 62.51
C LEU A 14 29.40 -36.09 61.26
N LEU A 15 28.34 -36.67 60.66
CA LEU A 15 28.45 -37.48 59.43
C LEU A 15 28.01 -36.74 58.15
N VAL A 16 27.57 -35.48 58.27
CA VAL A 16 27.20 -34.61 57.13
C VAL A 16 28.35 -33.65 56.75
N PHE A 17 29.47 -33.67 57.48
CA PHE A 17 30.62 -32.77 57.25
C PHE A 17 31.84 -33.42 56.55
N GLN A 18 31.70 -34.63 56.00
CA GLN A 18 32.78 -35.30 55.25
C GLN A 18 32.36 -35.83 53.86
N CYS A 19 31.40 -35.16 53.22
CA CYS A 19 31.17 -35.31 51.78
C CYS A 19 31.55 -34.01 51.04
N LEU A 20 32.70 -33.44 51.38
CA LEU A 20 33.49 -32.63 50.45
C LEU A 20 34.35 -33.60 49.65
N SER A 21 33.66 -34.44 48.86
CA SER A 21 34.29 -35.10 47.73
C SER A 21 34.74 -33.97 46.82
N SER A 22 36.04 -33.86 46.65
CA SER A 22 36.69 -33.13 45.57
C SER A 22 35.89 -33.33 44.29
N GLN A 23 35.08 -32.33 43.92
CA GLN A 23 34.80 -32.15 42.52
C GLN A 23 36.14 -31.78 41.92
N ASP A 24 36.79 -32.78 41.33
CA ASP A 24 37.72 -32.51 40.25
C ASP A 24 36.93 -31.68 39.25
N VAL A 25 37.09 -30.36 39.38
CA VAL A 25 36.90 -29.45 38.27
C VAL A 25 37.88 -29.98 37.25
N TYR A 26 37.41 -30.85 36.36
CA TYR A 26 38.08 -31.12 35.10
C TYR A 26 38.18 -29.76 34.41
N SER A 27 39.26 -29.04 34.72
CA SER A 27 39.83 -28.05 33.84
C SER A 27 39.86 -28.74 32.48
N GLN A 28 39.04 -28.29 31.54
CA GLN A 28 39.11 -28.77 30.17
C GLN A 28 40.59 -28.71 29.79
N ALA A 29 41.21 -29.87 29.57
CA ALA A 29 42.60 -29.95 29.20
C ALA A 29 42.81 -29.01 28.01
N ARG A 30 43.60 -27.95 28.22
CA ARG A 30 43.88 -26.96 27.19
C ARG A 30 44.54 -27.71 26.04
N THR A 31 43.87 -27.73 24.89
CA THR A 31 44.46 -28.31 23.69
C THR A 31 45.52 -27.32 23.21
N PRO A 32 46.80 -27.71 23.15
CA PRO A 32 47.83 -26.80 22.65
C PRO A 32 47.66 -26.57 21.15
N ILE A 33 48.12 -25.42 20.67
CA ILE A 33 48.22 -25.14 19.24
C ILE A 33 49.47 -25.84 18.70
N ASP A 34 49.26 -26.79 17.79
CA ASP A 34 50.35 -27.46 17.07
C ASP A 34 50.88 -26.54 15.96
N PHE A 35 52.19 -26.60 15.68
CA PHE A 35 52.81 -25.75 14.67
C PHE A 35 53.94 -26.45 13.90
N GLN A 36 54.17 -25.97 12.68
CA GLN A 36 55.31 -26.27 11.83
C GLN A 36 55.83 -24.96 11.22
N ALA A 37 57.14 -24.80 11.13
CA ALA A 37 57.79 -23.63 10.53
C ALA A 37 59.18 -24.00 10.00
N ASP A 38 59.71 -23.23 9.05
CA ASP A 38 61.07 -23.42 8.53
C ASP A 38 62.12 -23.15 9.62
N ASN A 39 61.88 -22.12 10.44
CA ASN A 39 62.74 -21.75 11.57
C ASN A 39 61.93 -21.40 12.82
N MET A 40 62.41 -21.83 13.99
CA MET A 40 61.86 -21.48 15.30
C MET A 40 62.94 -20.94 16.23
N ARG A 41 62.64 -19.84 16.94
CA ARG A 41 63.50 -19.26 17.98
C ARG A 41 62.66 -18.90 19.21
N PHE A 42 63.22 -19.09 20.40
CA PHE A 42 62.63 -18.53 21.61
C PHE A 42 62.92 -17.03 21.69
N ASP A 43 61.93 -16.24 22.08
CA ASP A 43 62.07 -14.79 22.27
C ASP A 43 61.63 -14.38 23.67
N ARG A 44 62.55 -14.53 24.63
CA ARG A 44 62.29 -14.23 26.05
C ARG A 44 62.04 -12.75 26.32
N ASN A 45 62.38 -11.86 25.39
CA ASN A 45 62.10 -10.44 25.52
C ASN A 45 60.62 -10.13 25.26
N LEU A 46 59.93 -10.98 24.47
CA LEU A 46 58.51 -10.86 24.19
C LEU A 46 57.65 -11.49 25.30
N ALA A 47 57.99 -12.73 25.71
CA ALA A 47 57.48 -13.40 26.90
C ALA A 47 58.36 -14.63 27.24
N PRO A 48 58.38 -15.14 28.49
CA PRO A 48 59.19 -16.30 28.85
C PRO A 48 58.95 -17.55 27.99
N ASP A 49 57.71 -17.74 27.53
CA ASP A 49 57.22 -18.86 26.75
C ASP A 49 57.06 -18.54 25.24
N ALA A 50 57.40 -17.33 24.81
CA ALA A 50 57.20 -16.89 23.44
C ALA A 50 58.14 -17.60 22.45
N ARG A 51 57.55 -18.10 21.37
CA ARG A 51 58.25 -18.71 20.24
C ARG A 51 57.99 -17.90 18.99
N ARG A 52 59.07 -17.47 18.33
CA ARG A 52 59.04 -16.81 17.02
C ARG A 52 59.22 -17.84 15.92
N LEU A 53 58.25 -17.91 15.03
CA LEU A 53 58.14 -18.85 13.92
C LEU A 53 58.27 -18.09 12.61
N ILE A 54 59.21 -18.51 11.75
CA ILE A 54 59.57 -17.78 10.53
C ILE A 54 59.63 -18.74 9.34
N GLY A 55 58.96 -18.37 8.26
CA GLY A 55 58.95 -19.10 6.99
C GLY A 55 57.90 -20.22 6.98
N ASN A 56 56.98 -20.15 6.00
CA ASN A 56 55.97 -21.16 5.71
C ASN A 56 55.26 -21.72 6.96
N VAL A 57 54.85 -20.84 7.86
CA VAL A 57 54.32 -21.26 9.16
C VAL A 57 52.93 -21.87 8.98
N GLN A 58 52.73 -23.03 9.58
CA GLN A 58 51.46 -23.74 9.61
C GLN A 58 51.08 -24.04 11.06
N PHE A 59 49.80 -23.91 11.38
CA PHE A 59 49.24 -24.23 12.68
C PHE A 59 48.05 -25.16 12.52
N MET A 60 47.90 -26.06 13.49
CA MET A 60 46.73 -26.92 13.60
C MET A 60 46.21 -26.85 15.03
N HIS A 61 44.91 -26.60 15.17
CA HIS A 61 44.27 -26.57 16.48
C HIS A 61 42.83 -27.06 16.37
N ARG A 62 42.53 -28.21 17.01
CA ARG A 62 41.20 -28.84 17.03
C ARG A 62 40.56 -28.98 15.63
N GLY A 63 41.36 -29.44 14.66
CA GLY A 63 40.93 -29.66 13.27
C GLY A 63 40.90 -28.42 12.38
N THR A 64 41.17 -27.21 12.92
CA THR A 64 41.33 -25.99 12.11
C THR A 64 42.79 -25.83 11.70
N THR A 65 43.03 -25.61 10.40
CA THR A 65 44.37 -25.35 9.85
C THR A 65 44.54 -23.87 9.53
N MET A 66 45.65 -23.28 9.98
CA MET A 66 46.02 -21.88 9.71
C MET A 66 47.42 -21.82 9.10
N ARG A 67 47.67 -20.83 8.24
CA ARG A 67 48.97 -20.60 7.59
C ARG A 67 49.32 -19.11 7.59
N SER A 68 50.62 -18.80 7.66
CA SER A 68 51.15 -17.43 7.55
C SER A 68 52.63 -17.43 7.15
N ASP A 69 53.18 -16.25 6.81
CA ASP A 69 54.61 -16.11 6.55
C ASP A 69 55.44 -16.19 7.85
N SER A 70 54.91 -15.63 8.94
CA SER A 70 55.55 -15.63 10.27
C SER A 70 54.54 -15.52 11.39
N ALA A 71 54.96 -15.83 12.62
CA ALA A 71 54.10 -15.78 13.81
C ALA A 71 54.86 -15.78 15.14
N HIS A 72 54.18 -15.31 16.19
CA HIS A 72 54.57 -15.46 17.59
C HIS A 72 53.54 -16.35 18.30
N LEU A 73 54.02 -17.43 18.92
CA LEU A 73 53.21 -18.36 19.72
C LEU A 73 53.55 -18.19 21.20
N PHE A 74 52.53 -17.96 22.02
CA PHE A 74 52.60 -17.88 23.48
C PHE A 74 51.93 -19.13 24.05
N ALA A 75 52.74 -20.13 24.41
CA ALA A 75 52.27 -21.46 24.82
C ALA A 75 51.43 -21.44 26.10
N ASP A 76 51.84 -20.67 27.12
CA ASP A 76 51.17 -20.60 28.43
C ASP A 76 49.80 -19.93 28.33
N GLN A 77 49.70 -18.93 27.45
CA GLN A 77 48.46 -18.20 27.15
C GLN A 77 47.60 -18.93 26.12
N ASN A 78 48.13 -19.94 25.43
CA ASN A 78 47.52 -20.59 24.27
C ASN A 78 47.10 -19.57 23.20
N ARG A 79 47.98 -18.61 22.89
CA ARG A 79 47.70 -17.48 22.01
C ARG A 79 48.67 -17.44 20.84
N LEU A 80 48.15 -17.17 19.65
CA LEU A 80 48.90 -17.05 18.42
C LEU A 80 48.73 -15.64 17.83
N ILE A 81 49.83 -14.99 17.46
CA ILE A 81 49.84 -13.75 16.69
C ILE A 81 50.57 -14.03 15.38
N ALA A 82 49.88 -14.02 14.24
CA ALA A 82 50.44 -14.33 12.94
C ALA A 82 50.47 -13.10 12.02
N PHE A 83 51.48 -13.03 11.15
CA PHE A 83 51.76 -11.89 10.28
C PHE A 83 51.93 -12.32 8.82
N ARG A 84 51.28 -11.56 7.93
CA ARG A 84 51.26 -11.63 6.46
C ARG A 84 50.74 -12.95 5.90
N ASN A 85 50.01 -12.84 4.78
CA ASN A 85 49.45 -13.97 4.03
C ASN A 85 48.70 -14.97 4.93
N ILE A 86 47.88 -14.45 5.85
CA ILE A 86 47.08 -15.29 6.72
C ILE A 86 46.09 -16.06 5.87
N PHE A 87 46.02 -17.36 6.11
CA PHE A 87 44.99 -18.24 5.55
C PHE A 87 44.47 -19.16 6.65
N ILE A 88 43.15 -19.23 6.81
CA ILE A 88 42.49 -20.14 7.76
C ILE A 88 41.49 -20.98 6.97
N LYS A 89 41.67 -22.31 7.01
CA LYS A 89 40.66 -23.25 6.53
C LYS A 89 39.77 -23.62 7.70
N VAL A 90 38.54 -23.08 7.73
CA VAL A 90 37.59 -23.34 8.81
C VAL A 90 36.96 -24.71 8.66
N ASN A 91 36.46 -25.00 7.45
CA ASN A 91 35.93 -26.29 7.02
C ASN A 91 36.16 -26.45 5.51
N ASP A 92 35.47 -27.36 4.84
CA ASP A 92 35.66 -27.59 3.40
C ASP A 92 35.09 -26.49 2.50
N THR A 93 34.18 -25.66 3.00
CA THR A 93 33.50 -24.63 2.19
C THR A 93 33.93 -23.21 2.54
N VAL A 94 34.35 -22.95 3.78
CA VAL A 94 34.68 -21.61 4.27
C VAL A 94 36.17 -21.44 4.49
N SER A 95 36.73 -20.41 3.86
CA SER A 95 38.12 -19.98 4.04
C SER A 95 38.21 -18.50 4.41
N LEU A 96 39.19 -18.16 5.26
CA LEU A 96 39.49 -16.79 5.68
C LEU A 96 40.90 -16.41 5.23
N TYR A 97 41.06 -15.15 4.84
CA TYR A 97 42.33 -14.53 4.45
C TYR A 97 42.52 -13.21 5.19
N GLY A 98 43.77 -12.77 5.38
CA GLY A 98 44.08 -11.43 5.91
C GLY A 98 45.58 -11.19 6.06
N ASP A 99 45.94 -10.02 6.60
CA ASP A 99 47.35 -9.63 6.77
C ASP A 99 47.88 -9.86 8.20
N HIS A 100 47.00 -9.86 9.19
CA HIS A 100 47.37 -10.07 10.59
C HIS A 100 46.26 -10.80 11.34
N LEU A 101 46.66 -11.73 12.21
CA LEU A 101 45.77 -12.57 12.99
C LEU A 101 46.18 -12.57 14.45
N VAL A 102 45.22 -12.32 15.34
CA VAL A 102 45.31 -12.66 16.76
C VAL A 102 44.32 -13.77 17.05
N TYR A 103 44.83 -14.95 17.38
CA TYR A 103 44.05 -16.14 17.68
C TYR A 103 44.21 -16.56 19.14
N ASP A 104 43.10 -16.76 19.83
CA ASP A 104 43.04 -17.32 21.18
C ASP A 104 42.57 -18.78 21.09
N GLY A 105 43.46 -19.72 21.42
CA GLY A 105 43.18 -21.16 21.39
C GLY A 105 42.22 -21.61 22.50
N ASN A 106 42.05 -20.85 23.58
CA ASN A 106 41.11 -21.21 24.64
C ASN A 106 39.67 -20.86 24.25
N THR A 107 39.46 -19.65 23.73
CA THR A 107 38.13 -19.18 23.30
C THR A 107 37.80 -19.55 21.85
N ARG A 108 38.81 -19.94 21.06
CA ARG A 108 38.75 -20.22 19.62
C ARG A 108 38.23 -19.01 18.82
N ILE A 109 38.63 -17.82 19.22
CA ILE A 109 38.32 -16.56 18.54
C ILE A 109 39.52 -16.15 17.67
N ALA A 110 39.26 -15.87 16.39
CA ALA A 110 40.24 -15.35 15.43
C ALA A 110 39.90 -13.90 15.09
N ASN A 111 40.79 -12.96 15.46
CA ASN A 111 40.68 -11.55 15.09
C ASN A 111 41.62 -11.25 13.93
N LEU A 112 41.06 -11.01 12.75
CA LEU A 112 41.75 -10.76 11.49
C LEU A 112 41.71 -9.27 11.17
N THR A 113 42.85 -8.72 10.75
CA THR A 113 42.97 -7.32 10.34
C THR A 113 43.79 -7.17 9.08
N GLY A 114 43.40 -6.22 8.22
CA GLY A 114 44.05 -5.91 6.94
C GLY A 114 43.67 -6.88 5.81
N ASN A 115 43.12 -6.35 4.72
CA ASN A 115 42.73 -7.08 3.51
C ASN A 115 41.97 -8.40 3.81
N VAL A 116 41.05 -8.35 4.79
CA VAL A 116 40.37 -9.54 5.26
C VAL A 116 39.35 -9.98 4.22
N ARG A 117 39.38 -11.27 3.88
CA ARG A 117 38.44 -11.87 2.94
C ARG A 117 37.92 -13.19 3.48
N LEU A 118 36.61 -13.36 3.51
CA LEU A 118 35.94 -14.63 3.78
C LEU A 118 35.32 -15.13 2.47
N THR A 119 35.62 -16.36 2.10
CA THR A 119 35.07 -17.00 0.90
C THR A 119 34.22 -18.20 1.30
N ASP A 120 33.01 -18.28 0.76
CA ASP A 120 32.07 -19.41 0.82
C ASP A 120 31.63 -19.72 -0.65
N PRO A 121 31.10 -20.90 -1.01
CA PRO A 121 30.84 -21.26 -2.40
C PRO A 121 29.93 -20.31 -3.17
N GLN A 122 29.09 -19.54 -2.47
CA GLN A 122 28.13 -18.62 -3.06
C GLN A 122 28.55 -17.15 -2.98
N MET A 123 29.56 -16.78 -2.16
CA MET A 123 29.84 -15.37 -1.89
C MET A 123 31.25 -15.10 -1.40
N VAL A 124 31.66 -13.84 -1.56
CA VAL A 124 32.90 -13.31 -1.02
C VAL A 124 32.58 -12.08 -0.17
N LEU A 125 32.98 -12.11 1.11
CA LEU A 125 32.93 -10.98 2.03
C LEU A 125 34.33 -10.37 2.18
N THR A 126 34.47 -9.07 1.97
CA THR A 126 35.72 -8.31 2.15
C THR A 126 35.54 -7.24 3.23
N THR A 127 36.55 -7.04 4.07
CA THR A 127 36.58 -6.02 5.14
C THR A 127 38.02 -5.76 5.61
N ASN A 128 38.21 -4.74 6.44
CA ASN A 128 39.50 -4.49 7.10
C ASN A 128 39.62 -5.14 8.48
N HIS A 129 38.49 -5.43 9.15
CA HIS A 129 38.47 -6.01 10.49
C HIS A 129 37.37 -7.07 10.59
N MET A 130 37.75 -8.28 11.00
CA MET A 130 36.81 -9.38 11.21
C MET A 130 37.14 -10.12 12.49
N VAL A 131 36.12 -10.43 13.28
CA VAL A 131 36.22 -11.39 14.37
C VAL A 131 35.43 -12.63 13.99
N TYR A 132 36.10 -13.78 13.99
CA TYR A 132 35.49 -15.07 13.70
C TYR A 132 35.50 -15.95 14.95
N ASP A 133 34.31 -16.40 15.36
CA ASP A 133 34.11 -17.36 16.45
C ASP A 133 33.99 -18.78 15.85
N LEU A 134 35.03 -19.60 16.02
CA LEU A 134 35.06 -20.97 15.49
C LEU A 134 34.24 -21.98 16.32
N ASN A 135 33.72 -21.60 17.49
CA ASN A 135 32.77 -22.43 18.21
C ASN A 135 31.35 -22.23 17.69
N ARG A 136 31.01 -20.98 17.35
CA ARG A 136 29.67 -20.60 16.86
C ARG A 136 29.56 -20.54 15.34
N ASN A 137 30.67 -20.69 14.61
CA ASN A 137 30.76 -20.45 13.17
C ASN A 137 30.13 -19.12 12.77
N THR A 138 30.46 -18.06 13.52
CA THR A 138 29.92 -16.72 13.31
C THR A 138 31.06 -15.76 13.01
N ALA A 139 30.94 -15.03 11.89
CA ALA A 139 31.83 -13.92 11.58
C ALA A 139 31.13 -12.60 11.90
N ASN A 140 31.85 -11.63 12.44
CA ASN A 140 31.42 -10.24 12.47
C ASN A 140 32.48 -9.36 11.83
N PHE A 141 32.06 -8.26 11.22
CA PHE A 141 32.96 -7.26 10.68
C PHE A 141 32.55 -5.86 11.13
N THR A 142 33.53 -4.96 11.21
CA THR A 142 33.36 -3.57 11.64
C THR A 142 34.20 -2.64 10.78
N GLY A 143 33.75 -1.40 10.61
CA GLY A 143 34.50 -0.40 9.84
C GLY A 143 34.32 -0.52 8.32
N GLY A 144 33.20 -1.12 7.90
CA GLY A 144 32.87 -1.35 6.51
C GLY A 144 33.08 -2.80 6.08
N GLY A 145 32.11 -3.36 5.37
CA GLY A 145 32.23 -4.64 4.69
C GLY A 145 31.50 -4.62 3.37
N GLN A 146 32.01 -5.36 2.39
CA GLN A 146 31.39 -5.58 1.10
C GLN A 146 31.20 -7.06 0.85
N ILE A 147 30.02 -7.44 0.37
CA ILE A 147 29.69 -8.79 -0.05
C ILE A 147 29.35 -8.77 -1.51
N VAL A 148 29.91 -9.73 -2.23
CA VAL A 148 29.60 -9.96 -3.64
C VAL A 148 29.11 -11.40 -3.79
N ASN A 149 27.96 -11.57 -4.43
CA ASN A 149 27.38 -12.86 -4.81
C ASN A 149 26.73 -12.71 -6.19
N ALA A 150 27.01 -13.60 -7.14
CA ALA A 150 26.38 -13.68 -8.46
C ALA A 150 26.13 -12.32 -9.13
N SER A 151 24.94 -11.73 -8.93
CA SER A 151 24.52 -10.43 -9.48
C SER A 151 24.45 -9.28 -8.45
N ASN A 152 24.59 -9.56 -7.15
CA ASN A 152 24.39 -8.59 -6.09
C ASN A 152 25.71 -8.13 -5.45
N THR A 153 25.85 -6.83 -5.22
CA THR A 153 26.88 -6.24 -4.36
C THR A 153 26.22 -5.56 -3.19
N LEU A 154 26.61 -5.91 -1.96
CA LEU A 154 26.06 -5.35 -0.74
C LEU A 154 27.16 -4.73 0.12
N THR A 155 26.92 -3.53 0.64
CA THR A 155 27.84 -2.83 1.56
C THR A 155 27.12 -2.41 2.83
N SER A 156 27.84 -2.36 3.96
CA SER A 156 27.34 -1.85 5.25
C SER A 156 28.50 -1.49 6.18
N LYS A 157 28.25 -0.71 7.26
CA LYS A 157 29.30 -0.37 8.22
C LYS A 157 29.70 -1.54 9.12
N TRP A 158 28.76 -2.40 9.48
CA TRP A 158 29.02 -3.61 10.24
C TRP A 158 27.97 -4.67 9.95
N GLY A 159 28.32 -5.92 10.23
CA GLY A 159 27.43 -7.03 10.01
C GLY A 159 27.90 -8.33 10.62
N PHE A 160 27.00 -9.29 10.62
CA PHE A 160 27.20 -10.65 11.11
C PHE A 160 26.91 -11.64 10.00
N TYR A 161 27.70 -12.71 9.95
CA TYR A 161 27.45 -13.87 9.13
C TYR A 161 27.33 -15.11 10.00
N PHE A 162 26.15 -15.73 9.99
CA PHE A 162 25.85 -16.99 10.65
C PHE A 162 26.01 -18.12 9.62
N VAL A 163 27.17 -18.77 9.64
CA VAL A 163 27.58 -19.72 8.58
C VAL A 163 26.67 -20.94 8.50
N ASN A 164 26.21 -21.44 9.65
CA ASN A 164 25.36 -22.62 9.72
C ASN A 164 23.96 -22.34 9.13
N ASP A 165 23.41 -21.16 9.40
CA ASP A 165 22.07 -20.77 8.97
C ASP A 165 22.04 -20.11 7.59
N LYS A 166 23.21 -19.78 7.04
CA LYS A 166 23.37 -19.01 5.79
C LYS A 166 22.66 -17.66 5.84
N ILE A 167 22.70 -17.02 7.02
CA ILE A 167 22.07 -15.72 7.29
C ILE A 167 23.14 -14.65 7.45
N PHE A 168 22.94 -13.55 6.74
CA PHE A 168 23.59 -12.29 7.01
C PHE A 168 22.67 -11.33 7.74
N LEU A 169 23.24 -10.57 8.65
CA LEU A 169 22.62 -9.41 9.27
C LEU A 169 23.52 -8.21 9.04
N PHE A 170 23.00 -7.21 8.35
CA PHE A 170 23.66 -5.94 8.08
C PHE A 170 22.99 -4.84 8.86
N ARG A 171 23.78 -3.88 9.34
CA ARG A 171 23.24 -2.72 10.02
C ARG A 171 24.10 -1.48 9.77
N ASP A 172 23.40 -0.35 9.74
CA ASP A 172 23.89 1.00 9.47
C ASP A 172 24.40 1.15 8.03
N SER A 173 23.68 2.00 7.27
CA SER A 173 24.02 2.40 5.90
C SER A 173 24.14 1.19 4.95
N VAL A 174 23.15 0.30 4.98
CA VAL A 174 23.11 -0.86 4.07
C VAL A 174 22.79 -0.36 2.67
N HIS A 175 23.61 -0.75 1.71
CA HIS A 175 23.40 -0.46 0.30
C HIS A 175 23.59 -1.75 -0.50
N LEU A 176 22.51 -2.22 -1.13
CA LEU A 176 22.48 -3.33 -2.06
C LEU A 176 22.34 -2.80 -3.49
N LYS A 177 23.22 -3.25 -4.37
CA LYS A 177 23.20 -2.97 -5.80
C LYS A 177 22.98 -4.26 -6.59
N ASN A 178 21.94 -4.26 -7.40
CA ASN A 178 21.57 -5.28 -8.37
C ASN A 178 21.56 -4.63 -9.78
N PRO A 179 21.66 -5.38 -10.90
CA PRO A 179 21.52 -4.80 -12.23
C PRO A 179 20.21 -4.04 -12.47
N ASP A 180 19.12 -4.46 -11.83
CA ASP A 180 17.77 -3.95 -12.09
C ASP A 180 17.31 -2.91 -11.06
N TYR A 181 17.96 -2.82 -9.89
CA TYR A 181 17.60 -1.89 -8.82
C TYR A 181 18.72 -1.63 -7.82
N GLU A 182 18.60 -0.52 -7.09
CA GLU A 182 19.41 -0.14 -5.93
C GLU A 182 18.53 -0.07 -4.68
N MET A 183 19.02 -0.57 -3.55
CA MET A 183 18.30 -0.54 -2.27
C MET A 183 19.19 0.04 -1.18
N HIS A 184 18.63 1.01 -0.45
CA HIS A 184 19.21 1.57 0.77
C HIS A 184 18.34 1.21 1.97
N SER A 185 18.95 0.77 3.06
CA SER A 185 18.24 0.41 4.29
C SER A 185 19.11 0.64 5.52
N ASP A 186 18.49 0.83 6.69
CA ASP A 186 19.21 0.84 7.96
C ASP A 186 19.68 -0.56 8.37
N THR A 187 18.77 -1.54 8.33
CA THR A 187 19.03 -2.90 8.80
C THR A 187 18.41 -3.92 7.85
N LEU A 188 19.22 -4.88 7.42
CA LEU A 188 18.83 -5.91 6.44
C LEU A 188 19.26 -7.29 6.93
N ARG A 189 18.35 -8.25 6.87
CA ARG A 189 18.65 -9.67 7.08
C ARG A 189 18.48 -10.40 5.76
N TYR A 190 19.53 -11.06 5.29
CA TYR A 190 19.50 -11.78 4.02
C TYR A 190 19.83 -13.26 4.22
N ASN A 191 19.01 -14.14 3.66
CA ASN A 191 19.26 -15.57 3.67
C ASN A 191 19.77 -16.01 2.28
N THR A 192 20.99 -16.54 2.19
CA THR A 192 21.57 -16.93 0.89
C THR A 192 21.01 -18.26 0.35
N LEU A 193 20.41 -19.08 1.22
CA LEU A 193 19.79 -20.35 0.82
C LEU A 193 18.39 -20.14 0.25
N THR A 194 17.58 -19.25 0.82
CA THR A 194 16.22 -18.97 0.33
C THR A 194 16.15 -17.75 -0.58
N GLU A 195 17.19 -16.91 -0.57
CA GLU A 195 17.27 -15.63 -1.29
C GLU A 195 16.19 -14.63 -0.87
N VAL A 196 15.78 -14.69 0.40
CA VAL A 196 14.82 -13.75 0.98
C VAL A 196 15.57 -12.67 1.74
N ALA A 197 15.29 -11.41 1.39
CA ALA A 197 15.76 -10.22 2.07
C ALA A 197 14.65 -9.66 2.97
N TYR A 198 14.93 -9.45 4.24
CA TYR A 198 14.06 -8.79 5.20
C TYR A 198 14.66 -7.44 5.59
N PHE A 199 13.88 -6.38 5.48
CA PHE A 199 14.29 -5.02 5.84
C PHE A 199 13.58 -4.60 7.14
N TYR A 200 14.35 -4.03 8.06
CA TYR A 200 13.91 -3.64 9.41
C TYR A 200 14.28 -2.18 9.68
N GLY A 201 13.60 -1.25 9.03
CA GLY A 201 13.86 0.17 9.15
C GLY A 201 13.57 0.91 7.85
N PRO A 202 13.77 2.25 7.83
CA PRO A 202 13.60 3.06 6.64
C PRO A 202 14.38 2.45 5.48
N THR A 203 13.65 2.10 4.42
CA THR A 203 14.17 1.41 3.25
C THR A 203 13.65 2.09 2.00
N THR A 204 14.57 2.41 1.10
CA THR A 204 14.27 2.95 -0.23
C THR A 204 14.79 1.96 -1.27
N ILE A 205 13.95 1.60 -2.23
CA ILE A 205 14.30 0.76 -3.37
C ILE A 205 14.04 1.59 -4.63
N THR A 206 15.04 1.73 -5.48
CA THR A 206 14.99 2.52 -6.70
C THR A 206 15.26 1.60 -7.89
N SER A 207 14.30 1.48 -8.80
CA SER A 207 14.47 0.85 -10.11
C SER A 207 14.49 1.91 -11.22
N GLU A 208 14.51 1.47 -12.48
CA GLU A 208 14.47 2.39 -13.64
C GLU A 208 13.20 3.25 -13.66
N GLU A 209 12.05 2.65 -13.33
CA GLU A 209 10.75 3.31 -13.46
C GLU A 209 10.13 3.72 -12.11
N ASN A 210 10.52 3.08 -11.01
CA ASN A 210 9.78 3.17 -9.76
C ASN A 210 10.69 3.41 -8.54
N ILE A 211 10.17 4.14 -7.56
CA ILE A 211 10.76 4.31 -6.24
C ILE A 211 9.79 3.77 -5.19
N ILE A 212 10.28 2.86 -4.35
CA ILE A 212 9.53 2.30 -3.23
C ILE A 212 10.15 2.78 -1.93
N ARG A 213 9.31 3.26 -1.00
CA ARG A 213 9.72 3.62 0.36
C ARG A 213 8.86 2.89 1.37
N CYS A 214 9.49 2.34 2.41
CA CYS A 214 8.79 1.65 3.50
C CYS A 214 9.66 1.61 4.76
N TYR A 215 9.09 1.12 5.86
CA TYR A 215 9.81 0.97 7.13
C TYR A 215 10.04 -0.49 7.53
N ASN A 216 9.36 -1.45 6.90
CA ASN A 216 9.65 -2.86 7.02
C ASN A 216 9.15 -3.65 5.82
N GLY A 217 9.56 -4.92 5.74
CA GLY A 217 9.02 -5.85 4.77
C GLY A 217 10.02 -6.89 4.33
N TRP A 218 9.71 -7.55 3.22
CA TRP A 218 10.54 -8.59 2.65
C TRP A 218 10.41 -8.70 1.14
N TYR A 219 11.45 -9.27 0.53
CA TYR A 219 11.50 -9.60 -0.89
C TYR A 219 12.05 -11.01 -1.08
N ASP A 220 11.28 -11.87 -1.75
CA ASP A 220 11.70 -13.21 -2.18
C ASP A 220 12.12 -13.15 -3.64
N THR A 221 13.43 -13.11 -3.89
CA THR A 221 13.99 -12.98 -5.24
C THR A 221 13.65 -14.17 -6.14
N ARG A 222 13.47 -15.38 -5.59
CA ARG A 222 13.19 -16.58 -6.40
C ARG A 222 11.75 -16.65 -6.87
N ARG A 223 10.83 -16.21 -6.02
CA ARG A 223 9.40 -16.17 -6.36
C ARG A 223 8.98 -14.83 -6.97
N GLU A 224 9.83 -13.82 -6.88
CA GLU A 224 9.55 -12.44 -7.30
C GLU A 224 8.31 -11.87 -6.58
N ILE A 225 8.23 -12.12 -5.27
CA ILE A 225 7.15 -11.66 -4.41
C ILE A 225 7.70 -10.67 -3.39
N ALA A 226 7.01 -9.55 -3.24
CA ALA A 226 7.37 -8.48 -2.34
C ALA A 226 6.24 -8.14 -1.38
N HIS A 227 6.62 -7.76 -0.16
CA HIS A 227 5.73 -7.12 0.79
C HIS A 227 6.45 -5.92 1.43
N PHE A 228 5.82 -4.76 1.35
CA PHE A 228 6.28 -3.51 1.96
C PHE A 228 5.25 -3.10 3.01
N GLY A 229 5.70 -2.84 4.23
CA GLY A 229 4.82 -2.50 5.33
C GLY A 229 5.25 -1.23 6.06
N LYS A 230 4.27 -0.69 6.78
CA LYS A 230 4.32 0.56 7.53
C LYS A 230 4.58 1.76 6.62
N ASP A 231 3.53 2.50 6.32
CA ASP A 231 3.54 3.71 5.49
C ASP A 231 4.28 3.48 4.16
N ALA A 232 3.88 2.41 3.46
CA ALA A 232 4.51 2.02 2.21
C ALA A 232 4.05 2.94 1.08
N VAL A 233 5.02 3.39 0.29
CA VAL A 233 4.82 4.29 -0.85
C VAL A 233 5.49 3.67 -2.08
N LEU A 234 4.76 3.61 -3.18
CA LEU A 234 5.25 3.30 -4.51
C LEU A 234 5.02 4.53 -5.40
N GLU A 235 6.08 5.09 -5.94
CA GLU A 235 6.06 6.22 -6.87
C GLU A 235 6.57 5.76 -8.23
N GLY A 236 5.70 5.84 -9.24
CA GLY A 236 6.06 5.74 -10.66
C GLY A 236 6.04 7.13 -11.33
N PRO A 237 6.20 7.19 -12.66
CA PRO A 237 6.31 8.47 -13.37
C PRO A 237 5.03 9.32 -13.30
N ASN A 238 3.87 8.68 -13.46
CA ASN A 238 2.58 9.36 -13.61
C ASN A 238 1.55 8.90 -12.56
N GLN A 239 1.96 7.99 -11.67
CA GLN A 239 1.10 7.42 -10.65
C GLN A 239 1.87 7.19 -9.35
N SER A 240 1.22 7.40 -8.22
CA SER A 240 1.71 6.97 -6.91
C SER A 240 0.66 6.19 -6.15
N ILE A 241 1.10 5.27 -5.31
CA ILE A 241 0.25 4.45 -4.44
C ILE A 241 0.84 4.48 -3.04
N THR A 242 0.04 4.87 -2.05
CA THR A 242 0.37 4.73 -0.64
C THR A 242 -0.54 3.72 0.05
N GLY A 243 -0.09 3.18 1.16
CA GLY A 243 -0.94 2.41 2.08
C GLY A 243 -0.16 1.90 3.30
N ASP A 244 -0.87 1.37 4.29
CA ASP A 244 -0.24 0.77 5.47
C ASP A 244 0.64 -0.43 5.07
N SER A 245 0.22 -1.17 4.03
CA SER A 245 1.03 -2.19 3.38
C SER A 245 0.73 -2.35 1.89
N LEU A 246 1.77 -2.70 1.14
CA LEU A 246 1.73 -3.04 -0.28
C LEU A 246 2.29 -4.46 -0.47
N PHE A 247 1.64 -5.25 -1.31
CA PHE A 247 2.07 -6.58 -1.70
C PHE A 247 2.07 -6.66 -3.23
N TYR A 248 3.09 -7.31 -3.79
CA TYR A 248 3.18 -7.51 -5.23
C TYR A 248 3.75 -8.90 -5.55
N ASP A 249 3.08 -9.60 -6.45
CA ASP A 249 3.52 -10.85 -7.05
C ASP A 249 3.75 -10.62 -8.55
N ARG A 250 5.03 -10.57 -8.96
CA ARG A 250 5.42 -10.26 -10.34
C ARG A 250 5.01 -11.36 -11.32
N GLN A 251 5.06 -12.64 -10.91
CA GLN A 251 4.71 -13.75 -11.79
C GLN A 251 3.22 -13.73 -12.14
N LEU A 252 2.39 -13.38 -11.17
CA LEU A 252 0.95 -13.23 -11.37
C LEU A 252 0.58 -11.87 -11.99
N GLY A 253 1.40 -10.84 -11.83
CA GLY A 253 1.03 -9.46 -12.15
C GLY A 253 -0.05 -8.95 -11.20
N PHE A 254 0.05 -9.33 -9.92
CA PHE A 254 -0.97 -9.06 -8.91
C PHE A 254 -0.43 -8.12 -7.82
N GLY A 255 -1.05 -6.95 -7.73
CA GLY A 255 -0.80 -5.95 -6.69
C GLY A 255 -1.94 -5.91 -5.66
N ARG A 256 -1.59 -5.68 -4.39
CA ARG A 256 -2.57 -5.46 -3.32
C ARG A 256 -2.08 -4.37 -2.37
N ALA A 257 -2.90 -3.36 -2.15
CA ALA A 257 -2.70 -2.34 -1.11
C ALA A 257 -3.75 -2.49 -0.02
N VAL A 258 -3.36 -2.24 1.24
CA VAL A 258 -4.23 -2.38 2.41
C VAL A 258 -4.01 -1.21 3.36
N GLY A 259 -5.11 -0.62 3.82
CA GLY A 259 -5.17 0.44 4.84
C GLY A 259 -4.71 1.81 4.32
N ASN A 260 -5.49 2.86 4.60
CA ASN A 260 -5.17 4.26 4.28
C ASN A 260 -4.62 4.45 2.85
N ILE A 261 -5.29 3.83 1.88
CA ILE A 261 -4.80 3.80 0.51
C ILE A 261 -5.05 5.16 -0.13
N LEU A 262 -4.05 5.70 -0.80
CA LEU A 262 -4.16 6.83 -1.71
C LEU A 262 -3.46 6.48 -3.01
N ILE A 263 -4.25 6.36 -4.08
CA ILE A 263 -3.76 6.18 -5.45
C ILE A 263 -3.89 7.53 -6.13
N THR A 264 -2.78 8.12 -6.58
CA THR A 264 -2.78 9.42 -7.27
C THR A 264 -2.42 9.19 -8.73
N ASP A 265 -3.20 9.76 -9.64
CA ASP A 265 -2.91 9.84 -11.08
C ASP A 265 -2.68 11.32 -11.44
N THR A 266 -1.45 11.66 -11.79
CA THR A 266 -1.06 13.05 -12.09
C THR A 266 -1.42 13.48 -13.51
N GLU A 267 -1.61 12.54 -14.45
CA GLU A 267 -2.04 12.87 -15.81
C GLU A 267 -3.50 13.33 -15.83
N ARG A 268 -4.34 12.70 -15.01
CA ARG A 268 -5.78 12.96 -14.94
C ARG A 268 -6.20 13.87 -13.79
N ASN A 269 -5.24 14.37 -13.01
CA ASN A 269 -5.47 15.17 -11.81
C ASN A 269 -6.55 14.55 -10.89
N SER A 270 -6.40 13.25 -10.62
CA SER A 270 -7.39 12.49 -9.85
C SER A 270 -6.71 11.61 -8.81
N PHE A 271 -7.45 11.27 -7.76
CA PHE A 271 -6.97 10.31 -6.78
C PHE A 271 -8.10 9.44 -6.24
N ILE A 272 -7.75 8.22 -5.86
CA ILE A 272 -8.67 7.23 -5.31
C ILE A 272 -8.22 6.88 -3.90
N THR A 273 -9.14 6.95 -2.93
CA THR A 273 -8.92 6.50 -1.57
C THR A 273 -9.74 5.26 -1.24
N GLY A 274 -9.30 4.49 -0.25
CA GLY A 274 -10.00 3.31 0.28
C GLY A 274 -9.14 2.52 1.25
N HIS A 275 -9.61 1.35 1.71
CA HIS A 275 -8.85 0.49 2.64
C HIS A 275 -8.42 -0.85 2.05
N LEU A 276 -8.92 -1.21 0.87
CA LEU A 276 -8.45 -2.38 0.13
C LEU A 276 -8.43 -2.09 -1.38
N ALA A 277 -7.26 -2.18 -1.98
CA ALA A 277 -7.09 -2.11 -3.42
C ALA A 277 -6.43 -3.39 -3.96
N LYS A 278 -6.88 -3.84 -5.13
CA LYS A 278 -6.30 -4.96 -5.88
C LYS A 278 -6.07 -4.51 -7.32
N HIS A 279 -4.94 -4.92 -7.88
CA HIS A 279 -4.59 -4.66 -9.26
C HIS A 279 -4.16 -5.96 -9.94
N PHE A 280 -4.69 -6.20 -11.13
CA PHE A 280 -4.38 -7.35 -11.99
C PHE A 280 -3.84 -6.81 -13.31
N GLU A 281 -2.52 -6.74 -13.41
CA GLU A 281 -1.78 -6.10 -14.50
C GLU A 281 -2.14 -6.72 -15.86
N LYS A 282 -2.18 -8.05 -15.94
CA LYS A 282 -2.50 -8.80 -17.16
C LYS A 282 -3.93 -8.59 -17.67
N GLU A 283 -4.83 -8.15 -16.80
CA GLU A 283 -6.24 -7.91 -17.11
C GLU A 283 -6.54 -6.40 -17.26
N GLY A 284 -5.57 -5.53 -16.96
CA GLY A 284 -5.79 -4.09 -16.86
C GLY A 284 -6.84 -3.71 -15.81
N LEU A 285 -7.03 -4.54 -14.79
CA LEU A 285 -8.15 -4.45 -13.84
C LEU A 285 -7.67 -3.92 -12.48
N SER A 286 -8.27 -2.83 -12.02
CA SER A 286 -8.08 -2.30 -10.67
C SER A 286 -9.39 -2.24 -9.91
N ILE A 287 -9.39 -2.62 -8.64
CA ILE A 287 -10.57 -2.61 -7.78
C ILE A 287 -10.19 -1.96 -6.45
N VAL A 288 -10.96 -0.96 -6.02
CA VAL A 288 -10.85 -0.31 -4.70
C VAL A 288 -12.18 -0.46 -3.96
N THR A 289 -12.10 -0.86 -2.69
CA THR A 289 -13.25 -1.14 -1.82
C THR A 289 -12.99 -0.59 -0.42
N GLN A 290 -14.02 -0.65 0.43
CA GLN A 290 -13.99 -0.22 1.83
C GLN A 290 -13.74 1.29 1.94
N GLN A 291 -14.82 2.07 1.94
CA GLN A 291 -14.78 3.54 1.87
C GLN A 291 -14.08 4.05 0.60
N ALA A 292 -14.39 3.43 -0.54
CA ALA A 292 -13.78 3.78 -1.81
C ALA A 292 -14.30 5.15 -2.27
N VAL A 293 -13.41 6.09 -2.56
CA VAL A 293 -13.77 7.41 -3.11
C VAL A 293 -12.85 7.76 -4.25
N LEU A 294 -13.41 8.10 -5.40
CA LEU A 294 -12.72 8.76 -6.49
C LEU A 294 -12.90 10.26 -6.33
N THR A 295 -11.80 11.01 -6.35
CA THR A 295 -11.81 12.47 -6.41
C THR A 295 -11.20 12.91 -7.73
N VAL A 296 -11.94 13.73 -8.48
CA VAL A 296 -11.46 14.39 -9.69
C VAL A 296 -11.29 15.87 -9.36
N VAL A 297 -10.08 16.39 -9.55
CA VAL A 297 -9.73 17.76 -9.19
C VAL A 297 -9.81 18.65 -10.42
N SER A 298 -10.65 19.69 -10.34
CA SER A 298 -10.86 20.71 -11.37
C SER A 298 -10.46 22.09 -10.84
N GLU A 299 -10.41 23.10 -11.72
CA GLU A 299 -10.20 24.48 -11.29
C GLU A 299 -11.42 24.97 -10.46
N GLY A 300 -11.18 25.29 -9.18
CA GLY A 300 -12.16 25.90 -8.29
C GLY A 300 -12.99 24.93 -7.43
N ASP A 301 -13.23 23.70 -7.88
CA ASP A 301 -13.94 22.68 -7.11
C ASP A 301 -13.49 21.24 -7.47
N SER A 302 -13.90 20.24 -6.70
CA SER A 302 -13.60 18.84 -6.97
C SER A 302 -14.87 17.99 -6.93
N LEU A 303 -14.94 17.01 -7.84
CA LEU A 303 -16.00 16.01 -7.83
C LEU A 303 -15.57 14.84 -6.94
N PHE A 304 -16.40 14.50 -5.96
CA PHE A 304 -16.21 13.33 -5.09
C PHE A 304 -17.23 12.27 -5.45
N LEU A 305 -16.80 11.05 -5.74
CA LEU A 305 -17.65 9.90 -6.06
C LEU A 305 -17.34 8.76 -5.09
N HIS A 306 -18.34 8.35 -4.31
CA HIS A 306 -18.29 7.19 -3.42
C HIS A 306 -19.15 6.05 -3.98
N ALA A 307 -18.69 4.82 -3.77
CA ALA A 307 -19.48 3.60 -3.93
C ALA A 307 -18.87 2.48 -3.08
N ASP A 308 -19.58 1.35 -2.96
CA ASP A 308 -19.05 0.18 -2.26
C ASP A 308 -17.81 -0.39 -2.97
N THR A 309 -17.83 -0.37 -4.30
CA THR A 309 -16.74 -0.83 -5.16
C THR A 309 -16.49 0.13 -6.30
N LEU A 310 -15.27 0.67 -6.35
CA LEU A 310 -14.75 1.34 -7.54
C LEU A 310 -13.92 0.33 -8.34
N ARG A 311 -14.22 0.21 -9.63
CA ARG A 311 -13.53 -0.69 -10.55
C ARG A 311 -13.06 0.08 -11.78
N SER A 312 -11.79 -0.03 -12.11
CA SER A 312 -11.22 0.50 -13.35
C SER A 312 -10.82 -0.66 -14.25
N ILE A 313 -11.13 -0.55 -15.54
CA ILE A 313 -10.67 -1.47 -16.58
C ILE A 313 -9.94 -0.64 -17.63
N ASN A 314 -8.68 -0.95 -17.85
CA ASN A 314 -7.87 -0.38 -18.91
C ASN A 314 -7.61 -1.44 -19.99
N LEU A 315 -8.17 -1.24 -21.17
CA LEU A 315 -7.96 -2.08 -22.34
C LEU A 315 -6.92 -1.38 -23.23
N GLU A 316 -5.65 -1.58 -22.94
CA GLU A 316 -4.52 -0.89 -23.60
C GLU A 316 -4.56 -1.04 -25.12
N ASP A 317 -4.84 -2.25 -25.62
CA ASP A 317 -4.94 -2.56 -27.05
C ASP A 317 -5.96 -1.71 -27.81
N GLN A 318 -6.91 -1.11 -27.10
CA GLN A 318 -8.02 -0.36 -27.67
C GLN A 318 -8.06 1.09 -27.19
N GLN A 319 -7.09 1.51 -26.35
CA GLN A 319 -7.09 2.80 -25.67
C GLN A 319 -8.44 3.10 -24.99
N ARG A 320 -9.08 2.05 -24.45
CA ARG A 320 -10.39 2.16 -23.80
C ARG A 320 -10.25 2.02 -22.31
N GLN A 321 -10.67 3.05 -21.60
CA GLN A 321 -10.72 3.06 -20.15
C GLN A 321 -12.16 3.21 -19.69
N PHE A 322 -12.54 2.38 -18.73
CA PHE A 322 -13.84 2.44 -18.07
C PHE A 322 -13.63 2.53 -16.57
N VAL A 323 -14.40 3.39 -15.91
CA VAL A 323 -14.53 3.41 -14.46
C VAL A 323 -15.96 3.08 -14.10
N PHE A 324 -16.13 2.15 -13.18
CA PHE A 324 -17.40 1.73 -12.64
C PHE A 324 -17.43 1.98 -11.15
N ALA A 325 -18.55 2.52 -10.68
CA ALA A 325 -18.87 2.65 -9.27
C ALA A 325 -20.11 1.79 -9.03
N TYR A 326 -19.94 0.67 -8.33
CA TYR A 326 -20.99 -0.32 -8.11
C TYR A 326 -21.55 -0.23 -6.70
N ASN A 327 -22.87 -0.30 -6.64
CA ASN A 327 -23.73 -0.25 -5.47
C ASN A 327 -23.58 1.06 -4.69
N ASN A 328 -24.73 1.65 -4.37
CA ASN A 328 -24.82 2.78 -3.45
C ASN A 328 -23.96 3.99 -3.90
N ALA A 329 -23.89 4.22 -5.22
CA ALA A 329 -23.04 5.24 -5.81
C ALA A 329 -23.61 6.64 -5.53
N ARG A 330 -22.82 7.49 -4.84
CA ARG A 330 -23.15 8.88 -4.57
C ARG A 330 -22.03 9.79 -5.03
N PHE A 331 -22.38 10.94 -5.61
CA PHE A 331 -21.39 11.95 -5.93
C PHE A 331 -21.83 13.35 -5.55
N TYR A 332 -20.81 14.18 -5.30
CA TYR A 332 -20.96 15.55 -4.86
C TYR A 332 -19.91 16.46 -5.51
N ARG A 333 -20.39 17.55 -6.07
CA ARG A 333 -19.69 18.80 -6.41
C ARG A 333 -20.65 19.95 -6.05
N ASN A 334 -20.20 21.18 -5.83
CA ASN A 334 -21.09 22.24 -5.36
C ASN A 334 -22.27 22.55 -6.31
N ASP A 335 -22.05 22.40 -7.62
CA ASP A 335 -23.03 22.65 -8.68
C ASP A 335 -23.82 21.40 -9.10
N LEU A 336 -23.33 20.20 -8.75
CA LEU A 336 -23.85 18.93 -9.24
C LEU A 336 -23.79 17.82 -8.18
N GLN A 337 -24.92 17.19 -7.91
CA GLN A 337 -24.99 16.06 -6.97
C GLN A 337 -25.82 14.93 -7.58
N GLY A 338 -25.60 13.70 -7.13
CA GLY A 338 -26.44 12.60 -7.58
C GLY A 338 -26.25 11.29 -6.85
N LEU A 339 -27.23 10.42 -7.05
CA LEU A 339 -27.34 9.08 -6.52
C LEU A 339 -27.67 8.12 -7.67
N ALA A 340 -27.12 6.91 -7.61
CA ALA A 340 -27.52 5.79 -8.43
C ALA A 340 -27.12 4.49 -7.71
N ASP A 341 -27.72 3.36 -8.09
CA ASP A 341 -27.13 2.08 -7.68
C ASP A 341 -25.72 1.94 -8.27
N SER A 342 -25.60 2.17 -9.57
CA SER A 342 -24.37 1.96 -10.31
C SER A 342 -24.12 3.09 -11.31
N ILE A 343 -22.86 3.52 -11.39
CA ILE A 343 -22.39 4.53 -12.34
C ILE A 343 -21.28 3.91 -13.20
N ALA A 344 -21.32 4.17 -14.51
CA ALA A 344 -20.23 3.84 -15.41
C ALA A 344 -19.77 5.11 -16.13
N TYR A 345 -18.46 5.29 -16.26
CA TYR A 345 -17.88 6.37 -17.04
C TYR A 345 -17.02 5.81 -18.16
N ASN A 346 -17.32 6.24 -19.39
CA ASN A 346 -16.54 5.92 -20.56
C ASN A 346 -15.70 7.13 -20.96
N PHE A 347 -14.38 7.00 -20.87
CA PHE A 347 -13.46 8.09 -21.20
C PHE A 347 -13.38 8.39 -22.69
N GLN A 348 -13.77 7.46 -23.57
CA GLN A 348 -13.64 7.63 -25.02
C GLN A 348 -14.67 8.62 -25.59
N ASP A 349 -15.87 8.65 -25.01
CA ASP A 349 -16.97 9.51 -25.45
C ASP A 349 -17.44 10.50 -24.37
N SER A 350 -16.68 10.61 -23.27
CA SER A 350 -16.99 11.47 -22.11
C SER A 350 -18.43 11.30 -21.61
N THR A 351 -18.95 10.07 -21.63
CA THR A 351 -20.33 9.78 -21.21
C THR A 351 -20.37 9.07 -19.87
N ILE A 352 -21.15 9.64 -18.95
CA ILE A 352 -21.49 9.06 -17.65
C ILE A 352 -22.85 8.39 -17.77
N TYR A 353 -22.94 7.14 -17.38
CA TYR A 353 -24.15 6.34 -17.35
C TYR A 353 -24.55 6.11 -15.90
N LEU A 354 -25.79 6.45 -15.55
CA LEU A 354 -26.35 6.22 -14.23
C LEU A 354 -27.48 5.20 -14.35
N TYR A 355 -27.40 4.14 -13.56
CA TYR A 355 -28.28 2.98 -13.65
C TYR A 355 -29.13 2.80 -12.39
N HIS A 356 -30.31 2.18 -12.58
CA HIS A 356 -31.26 1.79 -11.55
C HIS A 356 -31.80 2.98 -10.75
N ASN A 357 -32.71 3.72 -11.38
CA ASN A 357 -33.44 4.84 -10.77
C ASN A 357 -32.52 5.97 -10.25
N PRO A 358 -31.61 6.50 -11.08
CA PRO A 358 -30.74 7.58 -10.65
C PRO A 358 -31.51 8.87 -10.34
N ILE A 359 -30.96 9.63 -9.40
CA ILE A 359 -31.41 10.97 -9.03
C ILE A 359 -30.23 11.92 -9.24
N LEU A 360 -30.47 13.03 -9.94
CA LEU A 360 -29.48 14.04 -10.23
C LEU A 360 -30.02 15.40 -9.79
N TRP A 361 -29.23 16.19 -9.07
CA TRP A 361 -29.55 17.57 -8.73
C TRP A 361 -28.57 18.53 -9.40
N SER A 362 -29.14 19.57 -10.01
CA SER A 362 -28.41 20.67 -10.63
C SER A 362 -29.07 21.98 -10.18
N GLY A 363 -28.42 22.71 -9.27
CA GLY A 363 -29.02 23.88 -8.62
C GLY A 363 -30.32 23.54 -7.89
N VAL A 364 -31.44 24.10 -8.35
CA VAL A 364 -32.79 23.88 -7.79
C VAL A 364 -33.56 22.74 -8.44
N HIS A 365 -33.03 22.16 -9.54
CA HIS A 365 -33.71 21.11 -10.28
C HIS A 365 -33.29 19.73 -9.81
N GLN A 366 -34.28 18.88 -9.54
CA GLN A 366 -34.13 17.44 -9.37
C GLN A 366 -34.55 16.73 -10.66
N LEU A 367 -33.74 15.80 -11.11
CA LEU A 367 -33.94 14.99 -12.30
C LEU A 367 -34.00 13.52 -11.87
N THR A 368 -34.99 12.77 -12.33
CA THR A 368 -35.15 11.32 -12.05
C THR A 368 -35.56 10.58 -13.32
N ALA A 369 -35.15 9.32 -13.45
CA ALA A 369 -35.45 8.43 -14.58
C ALA A 369 -35.11 6.99 -14.22
N GLN A 370 -35.45 5.99 -15.03
CA GLN A 370 -34.94 4.62 -14.81
C GLN A 370 -33.46 4.47 -15.15
N ARG A 371 -32.97 5.23 -16.14
CA ARG A 371 -31.55 5.37 -16.48
C ARG A 371 -31.26 6.78 -16.99
N MET A 372 -30.03 7.23 -16.80
CA MET A 372 -29.55 8.50 -17.36
C MET A 372 -28.23 8.33 -18.11
N GLU A 373 -28.06 9.12 -19.15
CA GLU A 373 -26.80 9.30 -19.86
C GLU A 373 -26.45 10.79 -19.84
N ILE A 374 -25.29 11.13 -19.27
CA ILE A 374 -24.79 12.50 -19.18
C ILE A 374 -23.55 12.60 -20.05
N LEU A 375 -23.64 13.44 -21.07
CA LEU A 375 -22.51 13.78 -21.94
C LEU A 375 -21.80 15.01 -21.38
N THR A 376 -20.48 14.90 -21.20
CA THR A 376 -19.63 16.01 -20.76
C THR A 376 -18.63 16.43 -21.83
N SER A 377 -18.20 17.69 -21.76
CA SER A 377 -17.10 18.25 -22.56
C SER A 377 -16.38 19.26 -21.68
N ASP A 378 -15.05 19.17 -21.61
CA ASP A 378 -14.21 20.06 -20.79
C ASP A 378 -14.75 20.23 -19.37
N GLU A 379 -15.11 19.10 -18.73
CA GLU A 379 -15.62 19.03 -17.35
C GLU A 379 -17.01 19.66 -17.09
N ALA A 380 -17.65 20.19 -18.15
CA ALA A 380 -19.00 20.72 -18.14
C ALA A 380 -20.02 19.74 -18.74
N ILE A 381 -21.26 19.79 -18.25
CA ILE A 381 -22.37 19.02 -18.81
C ILE A 381 -22.80 19.70 -20.11
N VAL A 382 -22.91 18.90 -21.18
CA VAL A 382 -23.45 19.33 -22.47
C VAL A 382 -24.91 18.91 -22.57
N ARG A 383 -25.22 17.66 -22.20
CA ARG A 383 -26.54 17.07 -22.36
C ARG A 383 -26.78 15.96 -21.35
N ALA A 384 -27.97 15.93 -20.76
CA ALA A 384 -28.45 14.79 -19.98
C ALA A 384 -29.67 14.16 -20.67
N ASN A 385 -29.59 12.89 -21.00
CA ASN A 385 -30.70 12.09 -21.50
C ASN A 385 -31.27 11.25 -20.36
N LEU A 386 -32.55 11.44 -20.07
CA LEU A 386 -33.31 10.71 -19.07
C LEU A 386 -34.25 9.77 -19.82
N PHE A 387 -34.18 8.48 -19.52
CA PHE A 387 -34.96 7.46 -20.22
C PHE A 387 -35.91 6.75 -19.28
N ASP A 388 -37.12 6.53 -19.79
CA ASP A 388 -38.21 5.79 -19.17
C ASP A 388 -38.66 6.40 -17.82
N ALA A 389 -39.91 6.89 -17.80
CA ALA A 389 -40.50 7.60 -16.65
C ALA A 389 -39.65 8.81 -16.20
N ALA A 390 -39.16 9.59 -17.17
CA ALA A 390 -38.32 10.74 -16.92
C ALA A 390 -39.12 11.88 -16.25
N PHE A 391 -38.54 12.47 -15.21
CA PHE A 391 -39.16 13.54 -14.43
C PHE A 391 -38.13 14.62 -14.07
N ILE A 392 -38.53 15.89 -14.16
CA ILE A 392 -37.79 17.04 -13.64
C ILE A 392 -38.71 17.82 -12.70
N ALA A 393 -38.20 18.19 -11.54
CA ALA A 393 -38.93 18.99 -10.56
C ALA A 393 -38.07 20.12 -10.00
N SER A 394 -38.69 21.24 -9.63
CA SER A 394 -38.05 22.31 -8.85
C SER A 394 -39.04 22.95 -7.89
N GLN A 395 -38.58 23.27 -6.69
CA GLN A 395 -39.40 23.89 -5.65
C GLN A 395 -39.59 25.40 -5.90
N VAL A 396 -40.81 25.89 -5.69
CA VAL A 396 -41.19 27.30 -5.80
C VAL A 396 -41.56 27.80 -4.39
N GLY A 397 -40.57 28.35 -3.68
CA GLY A 397 -40.72 28.78 -2.29
C GLY A 397 -41.37 27.71 -1.40
N ASP A 398 -42.34 28.12 -0.59
CA ASP A 398 -43.17 27.21 0.21
C ASP A 398 -44.50 26.86 -0.48
N VAL A 399 -44.65 27.18 -1.78
CA VAL A 399 -45.93 27.11 -2.51
C VAL A 399 -46.15 25.75 -3.14
N GLY A 400 -45.09 25.14 -3.68
CA GLY A 400 -45.16 23.82 -4.32
C GLY A 400 -44.01 23.57 -5.28
N PHE A 401 -44.26 22.79 -6.33
CA PHE A 401 -43.23 22.36 -7.28
C PHE A 401 -43.65 22.57 -8.73
N ASN A 402 -42.74 23.13 -9.52
CA ASN A 402 -42.77 23.01 -10.98
C ASN A 402 -42.33 21.59 -11.35
N GLN A 403 -43.06 20.95 -12.27
CA GLN A 403 -42.92 19.54 -12.61
C GLN A 403 -43.03 19.34 -14.12
N ILE A 404 -42.14 18.51 -14.65
CA ILE A 404 -42.08 18.14 -16.07
C ILE A 404 -41.91 16.63 -16.12
N LYS A 405 -42.78 15.94 -16.85
CA LYS A 405 -42.79 14.49 -16.96
C LYS A 405 -42.94 14.06 -18.42
N GLY A 406 -42.30 12.96 -18.78
CA GLY A 406 -42.53 12.29 -20.05
C GLY A 406 -41.95 10.88 -20.07
N ARG A 407 -42.10 10.18 -21.20
CA ARG A 407 -41.40 8.90 -21.37
C ARG A 407 -39.89 9.12 -21.35
N ASN A 408 -39.40 10.07 -22.15
CA ASN A 408 -38.00 10.47 -22.20
C ASN A 408 -37.87 11.99 -22.11
N LEU A 409 -36.78 12.45 -21.49
CA LEU A 409 -36.40 13.87 -21.40
C LEU A 409 -34.97 14.06 -21.87
N THR A 410 -34.70 15.17 -22.54
CA THR A 410 -33.34 15.61 -22.85
C THR A 410 -33.16 17.03 -22.31
N GLY A 411 -32.28 17.18 -21.33
CA GLY A 411 -31.82 18.47 -20.83
C GLY A 411 -30.56 18.91 -21.55
N TYR A 412 -30.55 20.15 -22.04
CA TYR A 412 -29.39 20.80 -22.63
C TYR A 412 -28.83 21.85 -21.67
N PHE A 413 -27.52 21.82 -21.50
CA PHE A 413 -26.82 22.59 -20.48
C PHE A 413 -25.86 23.58 -21.14
N LYS A 414 -25.74 24.74 -20.52
CA LYS A 414 -24.75 25.77 -20.84
C LYS A 414 -24.18 26.26 -19.51
N ASP A 415 -22.87 26.19 -19.36
CA ASP A 415 -22.18 26.54 -18.11
C ASP A 415 -22.74 25.76 -16.88
N ASN A 416 -23.05 24.48 -17.08
CA ASN A 416 -23.72 23.59 -16.09
C ASN A 416 -25.13 24.01 -15.66
N VAL A 417 -25.74 24.99 -16.34
CA VAL A 417 -27.13 25.40 -16.10
C VAL A 417 -28.02 24.91 -17.25
N ILE A 418 -29.19 24.34 -16.91
CA ILE A 418 -30.18 23.90 -17.90
C ILE A 418 -30.73 25.14 -18.61
N HIS A 419 -30.68 25.14 -19.95
CA HIS A 419 -31.24 26.22 -20.77
C HIS A 419 -32.35 25.75 -21.72
N ARG A 420 -32.47 24.43 -21.94
CA ARG A 420 -33.53 23.84 -22.76
C ARG A 420 -33.84 22.42 -22.32
N ILE A 421 -35.12 22.08 -22.33
CA ILE A 421 -35.63 20.75 -22.01
C ILE A 421 -36.54 20.29 -23.14
N ASP A 422 -36.23 19.12 -23.70
CA ASP A 422 -37.06 18.45 -24.71
C ASP A 422 -37.74 17.23 -24.08
N VAL A 423 -39.07 17.24 -24.02
CA VAL A 423 -39.92 16.19 -23.42
C VAL A 423 -40.60 15.39 -24.51
N GLN A 424 -40.44 14.07 -24.52
CA GLN A 424 -40.99 13.19 -25.56
C GLN A 424 -41.83 12.04 -25.00
N GLY A 425 -43.00 11.84 -25.61
CA GLY A 425 -43.92 10.75 -25.32
C GLY A 425 -44.74 11.03 -24.07
N ASN A 426 -46.00 11.43 -24.26
CA ASN A 426 -46.95 11.83 -23.21
C ASN A 426 -46.31 12.88 -22.28
N ALA A 427 -45.91 13.99 -22.87
CA ALA A 427 -45.26 15.08 -22.17
C ALA A 427 -46.31 15.83 -21.32
N GLU A 428 -46.08 15.88 -20.02
CA GLU A 428 -46.92 16.57 -19.04
C GLU A 428 -46.08 17.63 -18.33
N THR A 429 -46.65 18.81 -18.14
CA THR A 429 -46.02 19.90 -17.38
C THR A 429 -47.02 20.51 -16.42
N LEU A 430 -46.53 20.86 -15.25
CA LEU A 430 -47.28 21.55 -14.21
C LEU A 430 -46.38 22.62 -13.62
N TYR A 431 -46.76 23.90 -13.74
CA TYR A 431 -45.91 24.99 -13.29
C TYR A 431 -46.72 26.19 -12.80
N PHE A 432 -46.19 26.90 -11.81
CA PHE A 432 -46.79 28.13 -11.31
C PHE A 432 -46.57 29.28 -12.29
N VAL A 433 -47.61 30.09 -12.48
CA VAL A 433 -47.56 31.30 -13.32
C VAL A 433 -47.51 32.52 -12.40
N GLU A 434 -46.45 33.31 -12.55
CA GLU A 434 -46.21 34.54 -11.79
C GLU A 434 -46.58 35.77 -12.61
N GLU A 435 -47.08 36.80 -11.94
CA GLU A 435 -47.31 38.14 -12.47
C GLU A 435 -46.04 39.01 -12.37
N ASP A 436 -46.02 40.16 -13.05
CA ASP A 436 -44.88 41.11 -13.04
C ASP A 436 -44.52 41.62 -11.63
N ASP A 437 -45.43 41.54 -10.67
CA ASP A 437 -45.23 41.92 -9.27
C ASP A 437 -44.76 40.76 -8.37
N GLY A 438 -44.56 39.56 -8.93
CA GLY A 438 -44.15 38.34 -8.23
C GLY A 438 -45.29 37.59 -7.55
N SER A 439 -46.55 38.00 -7.71
CA SER A 439 -47.69 37.25 -7.21
C SER A 439 -48.01 36.04 -8.10
N ILE A 440 -48.39 34.92 -7.50
CA ILE A 440 -48.72 33.68 -8.23
C ILE A 440 -50.20 33.72 -8.62
N MET A 441 -50.49 33.78 -9.92
CA MET A 441 -51.85 33.80 -10.46
C MET A 441 -52.54 32.43 -10.30
N GLY A 442 -51.78 31.37 -10.50
CA GLY A 442 -52.29 30.00 -10.48
C GLY A 442 -51.27 29.01 -11.02
N MET A 443 -51.77 27.82 -11.34
CA MET A 443 -50.96 26.71 -11.82
C MET A 443 -51.41 26.31 -13.22
N ASN A 444 -50.50 26.33 -14.18
CA ASN A 444 -50.77 25.85 -15.52
C ASN A 444 -50.43 24.37 -15.61
N LYS A 445 -51.41 23.57 -16.05
CA LYS A 445 -51.28 22.15 -16.34
C LYS A 445 -51.41 21.96 -17.84
N ALA A 446 -50.44 21.30 -18.45
CA ALA A 446 -50.46 21.03 -19.88
C ALA A 446 -49.97 19.63 -20.24
N LEU A 447 -50.55 19.08 -21.30
CA LEU A 447 -50.27 17.77 -21.89
C LEU A 447 -50.04 17.95 -23.40
N ALA A 448 -49.04 17.27 -23.96
CA ALA A 448 -48.87 17.16 -25.41
C ALA A 448 -48.10 15.88 -25.77
N HIS A 449 -47.99 15.56 -27.05
CA HIS A 449 -47.11 14.46 -27.47
C HIS A 449 -45.63 14.79 -27.22
N ARG A 450 -45.23 16.03 -27.49
CA ARG A 450 -43.88 16.56 -27.26
C ARG A 450 -43.93 18.01 -26.77
N ILE A 451 -43.08 18.35 -25.81
CA ILE A 451 -42.94 19.71 -25.27
C ILE A 451 -41.48 20.14 -25.39
N ILE A 452 -41.24 21.39 -25.77
CA ILE A 452 -39.93 22.04 -25.71
C ILE A 452 -40.06 23.21 -24.74
N ILE A 453 -39.17 23.27 -23.75
CA ILE A 453 -39.14 24.30 -22.72
C ILE A 453 -37.79 25.01 -22.82
N TRP A 454 -37.81 26.33 -22.81
CA TRP A 454 -36.62 27.18 -22.69
C TRP A 454 -36.56 27.74 -21.27
N VAL A 455 -35.36 27.75 -20.70
CA VAL A 455 -35.08 28.19 -19.34
C VAL A 455 -34.02 29.28 -19.40
N ASP A 456 -34.30 30.42 -18.78
CA ASP A 456 -33.37 31.55 -18.64
C ASP A 456 -33.30 31.96 -17.17
N ASN A 457 -32.09 32.08 -16.61
CA ASN A 457 -31.86 32.40 -15.19
C ASN A 457 -32.57 31.49 -14.18
N GLY A 458 -32.85 30.24 -14.54
CA GLY A 458 -33.56 29.28 -13.68
C GLY A 458 -35.08 29.35 -13.77
N GLU A 459 -35.63 30.26 -14.56
CA GLU A 459 -37.06 30.44 -14.79
C GLU A 459 -37.44 30.01 -16.21
N ILE A 460 -38.68 29.58 -16.40
CA ILE A 460 -39.19 29.17 -17.70
C ILE A 460 -39.44 30.43 -18.56
N SER A 461 -38.67 30.61 -19.63
CA SER A 461 -38.82 31.75 -20.54
C SER A 461 -39.76 31.47 -21.72
N GLY A 462 -40.00 30.19 -22.03
CA GLY A 462 -40.95 29.82 -23.08
C GLY A 462 -41.25 28.33 -23.11
N ILE A 463 -42.47 28.00 -23.56
CA ILE A 463 -42.91 26.62 -23.77
C ILE A 463 -43.53 26.50 -25.16
N ARG A 464 -43.15 25.44 -25.89
CA ARG A 464 -43.74 25.06 -27.16
C ARG A 464 -44.31 23.66 -27.08
N PHE A 465 -45.63 23.56 -27.23
CA PHE A 465 -46.34 22.30 -27.33
C PHE A 465 -46.42 21.82 -28.79
N ILE A 466 -46.21 20.53 -29.01
CA ILE A 466 -46.16 19.92 -30.34
C ILE A 466 -47.05 18.69 -30.34
N GLU A 467 -48.08 18.74 -31.20
CA GLU A 467 -49.11 17.70 -31.40
C GLU A 467 -50.04 17.48 -30.20
N SER A 468 -51.34 17.69 -30.45
CA SER A 468 -52.43 17.52 -29.48
C SER A 468 -52.22 18.22 -28.12
N PRO A 469 -51.99 19.55 -28.10
CA PRO A 469 -51.83 20.28 -26.85
C PRO A 469 -53.17 20.43 -26.13
N GLU A 470 -53.19 20.04 -24.86
CA GLU A 470 -54.25 20.38 -23.90
C GLU A 470 -53.60 21.19 -22.78
N ALA A 471 -54.12 22.37 -22.48
CA ALA A 471 -53.59 23.24 -21.43
C ALA A 471 -54.74 23.90 -20.65
N SER A 472 -54.60 23.96 -19.33
CA SER A 472 -55.57 24.56 -18.42
C SER A 472 -54.84 25.30 -17.31
N LEU A 473 -55.23 26.55 -17.08
CA LEU A 473 -54.78 27.33 -15.93
C LEU A 473 -55.80 27.16 -14.80
N ILE A 474 -55.33 26.65 -13.65
CA ILE A 474 -56.12 26.53 -12.42
C ILE A 474 -55.79 27.74 -11.55
N PRO A 475 -56.74 28.65 -11.27
CA PRO A 475 -56.52 29.79 -10.39
C PRO A 475 -56.07 29.34 -9.00
N MET A 476 -55.22 30.14 -8.33
CA MET A 476 -54.68 29.78 -7.01
C MET A 476 -55.77 29.51 -5.95
N GLU A 477 -56.92 30.18 -6.05
CA GLU A 477 -58.07 30.01 -5.15
C GLU A 477 -58.81 28.67 -5.32
N GLU A 478 -58.69 28.04 -6.50
CA GLU A 478 -59.36 26.78 -6.86
C GLU A 478 -58.41 25.57 -6.74
N LEU A 479 -57.12 25.82 -6.46
CA LEU A 479 -56.07 24.81 -6.50
C LEU A 479 -56.17 23.84 -5.31
N THR A 480 -56.53 22.59 -5.59
CA THR A 480 -56.56 21.51 -4.58
C THR A 480 -55.19 20.86 -4.41
N ASP A 481 -54.99 20.08 -3.34
CA ASP A 481 -53.73 19.35 -3.13
C ASP A 481 -53.47 18.29 -4.22
N GLU A 482 -54.52 17.68 -4.77
CA GLU A 482 -54.42 16.69 -5.86
C GLU A 482 -53.95 17.33 -7.17
N ASP A 483 -54.32 18.59 -7.41
CA ASP A 483 -53.90 19.32 -8.60
C ASP A 483 -52.42 19.70 -8.58
N ARG A 484 -51.79 19.72 -7.40
CA ARG A 484 -50.40 20.21 -7.21
C ARG A 484 -49.33 19.25 -7.68
N TYR A 485 -49.67 18.00 -8.00
CA TYR A 485 -48.69 16.95 -8.27
C TYR A 485 -49.05 16.12 -9.50
N LEU A 486 -48.06 15.90 -10.37
CA LEU A 486 -48.19 14.88 -11.42
C LEU A 486 -48.08 13.49 -10.80
N LEU A 487 -48.76 12.52 -11.41
CA LEU A 487 -48.70 11.13 -10.98
C LEU A 487 -47.25 10.63 -10.93
N ASN A 488 -46.88 9.99 -9.81
CA ASN A 488 -45.54 9.49 -9.45
C ASN A 488 -44.50 10.56 -9.09
N PHE A 489 -44.91 11.79 -8.79
CA PHE A 489 -44.03 12.81 -8.23
C PHE A 489 -43.43 12.37 -6.89
N HIS A 490 -42.10 12.51 -6.76
CA HIS A 490 -41.37 12.34 -5.51
C HIS A 490 -40.27 13.39 -5.41
N TRP A 491 -40.10 13.99 -4.23
CA TRP A 491 -39.06 14.97 -3.93
C TRP A 491 -38.05 14.34 -2.98
N HIS A 492 -36.78 14.25 -3.41
CA HIS A 492 -35.72 13.47 -2.76
C HIS A 492 -34.64 14.36 -2.11
N ASP A 493 -35.02 15.56 -1.67
CA ASP A 493 -34.05 16.51 -1.11
C ASP A 493 -33.47 16.06 0.25
N ASP A 494 -34.13 15.12 0.92
CA ASP A 494 -33.70 14.46 2.16
C ASP A 494 -32.46 13.57 1.98
N VAL A 495 -32.32 12.93 0.81
CA VAL A 495 -31.17 12.07 0.45
C VAL A 495 -30.11 12.80 -0.37
N ARG A 496 -30.32 14.07 -0.70
CA ARG A 496 -29.39 14.87 -1.51
C ARG A 496 -28.07 15.12 -0.77
N PRO A 497 -26.91 14.72 -1.34
CA PRO A 497 -25.62 15.07 -0.75
C PRO A 497 -25.44 16.60 -0.68
N ARG A 498 -25.13 17.15 0.50
CA ARG A 498 -24.88 18.60 0.69
C ARG A 498 -23.41 18.91 0.91
N SER A 499 -22.59 17.89 1.11
CA SER A 499 -21.16 17.96 1.33
C SER A 499 -20.45 16.70 0.87
N LYS A 500 -19.13 16.74 0.77
CA LYS A 500 -18.30 15.56 0.49
C LYS A 500 -18.41 14.45 1.54
N GLN A 501 -18.95 14.73 2.73
CA GLN A 501 -19.18 13.72 3.76
C GLN A 501 -20.49 12.96 3.52
N ASP A 502 -21.47 13.60 2.89
CA ASP A 502 -22.80 13.02 2.70
C ASP A 502 -22.84 11.92 1.65
N ILE A 503 -21.78 11.80 0.84
CA ILE A 503 -21.61 10.69 -0.12
C ILE A 503 -21.51 9.32 0.59
N PHE A 504 -21.24 9.29 1.90
CA PHE A 504 -21.15 8.07 2.72
C PHE A 504 -22.42 7.73 3.49
N LEU A 505 -23.47 8.56 3.41
CA LEU A 505 -24.76 8.25 4.04
C LEU A 505 -25.25 6.90 3.49
N GLN A 506 -25.86 6.07 4.33
CA GLN A 506 -26.56 4.88 3.87
C GLN A 506 -28.04 5.22 3.89
N ASP A 507 -28.74 4.93 2.80
CA ASP A 507 -30.19 5.02 2.79
C ASP A 507 -30.70 3.97 3.80
N GLU A 508 -31.29 4.41 4.91
CA GLU A 508 -32.15 3.49 5.64
C GLU A 508 -33.28 3.09 4.66
N PRO A 509 -33.62 1.80 4.54
CA PRO A 509 -34.74 1.40 3.70
C PRO A 509 -35.97 2.19 4.17
N SER A 510 -36.47 3.08 3.33
CA SER A 510 -37.59 3.95 3.65
C SER A 510 -38.78 3.07 4.03
N GLN A 511 -39.37 3.32 5.21
CA GLN A 511 -40.57 2.60 5.66
C GLN A 511 -41.84 2.96 4.88
N ASP A 512 -41.74 3.73 3.80
CA ASP A 512 -42.86 4.33 3.08
C ASP A 512 -43.16 3.71 1.70
N ASP A 513 -42.66 2.50 1.44
CA ASP A 513 -43.09 1.66 0.31
C ASP A 513 -44.56 1.16 0.43
N THR A 514 -45.41 1.84 1.21
CA THR A 514 -46.86 1.74 1.05
C THR A 514 -47.29 2.47 -0.21
N ILE A 515 -47.17 1.74 -1.32
CA ILE A 515 -47.93 1.92 -2.56
C ILE A 515 -49.38 2.29 -2.18
N ARG A 516 -49.76 3.56 -2.33
CA ARG A 516 -51.17 3.94 -2.44
C ARG A 516 -51.64 3.55 -3.84
N THR A 517 -51.95 2.28 -4.00
CA THR A 517 -52.94 1.82 -4.96
C THR A 517 -54.30 2.08 -4.37
N ASP A 518 -54.95 3.16 -4.81
CA ASP A 518 -56.39 3.25 -5.03
C ASP A 518 -56.66 4.43 -5.98
#